data_AF-A0A2I0MKV8-F1
#
_entry.id   AF-A0A2I0MKV8-F1
#
_cell.length_a   1.000
_cell.length_b   1.000
_cell.length_c   1.000
_cell.angle_alpha   90.00
_cell.angle_beta   90.00
_cell.angle_gamma   90.00
#
_symmetry.space_group_name_H-M   'P 1'
#
loop_
_entity.id
_entity.type
_entity.pdbx_description
1 polymer ?
#
loop_
_entity_poly.entity_id
_entity_poly.type
_entity_poly.pdbx_seq_one_letter_code
_entity_poly.pdbx_strand_id
1 'polypeptide(L)'
;MASTTAVPVGFHYETKYVVLSYLGLLSQEKPQEHPLPSTQGTQQQLTAQHALEKETLEKIKIEIEEELKHLDEEILEAFTTTGFDCHTSPVFSPANPESSIEDCLAHLGEKVSQELKEHLHKALQSLLSNVGLTSAGR
;
A
#
# COMPACT_ATOMS: atom_id res chain seq x y z
N MET A 1 13.71 8.09 27.82
CA MET A 1 13.27 6.70 27.60
C MET A 1 12.66 6.68 26.21
N ALA A 2 13.34 6.16 25.19
CA ALA A 2 12.71 5.95 23.89
C ALA A 2 11.80 4.73 24.04
N SER A 3 10.49 4.95 24.10
CA SER A 3 9.53 3.86 24.04
C SER A 3 9.63 3.23 22.66
N THR A 4 10.19 2.02 22.57
CA THR A 4 10.12 1.22 21.35
C THR A 4 8.68 0.74 21.22
N THR A 5 7.87 1.45 20.45
CA THR A 5 6.52 0.98 20.13
C THR A 5 6.68 -0.06 19.03
N ALA A 6 6.57 -1.34 19.40
CA ALA A 6 6.48 -2.40 18.41
C ALA A 6 5.23 -2.16 17.56
N VAL A 7 5.38 -2.23 16.24
CA VAL A 7 4.26 -2.10 15.31
C VAL A 7 3.32 -3.30 15.52
N PRO A 8 2.00 -3.09 15.62
CA PRO A 8 1.06 -4.21 15.72
C PRO A 8 1.24 -5.17 14.55
N VAL A 9 1.22 -6.48 14.82
CA VAL A 9 1.38 -7.51 13.78
C VAL A 9 0.34 -7.40 12.66
N GLY A 10 -0.87 -6.93 12.97
CA GLY A 10 -1.92 -6.65 11.97
C GLY A 10 -1.48 -5.68 10.87
N PHE A 11 -0.63 -4.70 11.20
CA PHE A 11 -0.11 -3.72 10.25
C PHE A 11 0.75 -4.39 9.16
N HIS A 12 1.47 -5.47 9.49
CA HIS A 12 2.25 -6.22 8.52
C HIS A 12 1.34 -6.83 7.44
N TYR A 13 0.24 -7.48 7.86
CA TYR A 13 -0.71 -8.11 6.96
C TYR A 13 -1.43 -7.09 6.08
N GLU A 14 -1.93 -6.00 6.67
CA GLU A 14 -2.59 -4.91 5.94
C GLU A 14 -1.64 -4.31 4.89
N THR A 15 -0.39 -4.05 5.26
CA THR A 15 0.61 -3.50 4.34
C THR A 15 0.93 -4.47 3.21
N LYS A 16 1.13 -5.75 3.51
CA LYS A 16 1.41 -6.79 2.50
C LYS A 16 0.24 -6.91 1.51
N TYR A 17 -0.99 -6.93 2.01
CA TYR A 17 -2.20 -6.97 1.18
C TYR A 17 -2.31 -5.77 0.24
N VAL A 18 -2.12 -4.56 0.76
CA VAL A 18 -2.15 -3.32 -0.03
C VAL A 18 -1.12 -3.39 -1.16
N VAL A 19 0.13 -3.71 -0.83
CA VAL A 19 1.22 -3.77 -1.83
C VAL A 19 0.93 -4.82 -2.90
N LEU A 20 0.54 -6.04 -2.51
CA LEU A 20 0.21 -7.11 -3.46
C LEU A 20 -0.96 -6.72 -4.38
N SER A 21 -1.99 -6.10 -3.83
CA SER A 21 -3.15 -5.65 -4.59
C SER A 21 -2.79 -4.59 -5.63
N TYR A 22 -1.95 -3.60 -5.26
CA TYR A 22 -1.43 -2.60 -6.20
C TYR A 22 -0.58 -3.23 -7.31
N LEU A 23 0.31 -4.15 -6.98
CA LEU A 23 1.13 -4.87 -7.97
C LEU A 23 0.25 -5.71 -8.91
N GLY A 24 -0.86 -6.26 -8.39
CA GLY A 24 -1.83 -7.01 -9.17
C GLY A 24 -2.54 -6.15 -10.22
N LEU A 25 -2.83 -4.88 -9.91
CA LEU A 25 -3.42 -3.93 -10.87
C LEU A 25 -2.45 -3.61 -12.01
N LEU A 26 -1.17 -3.37 -11.69
CA LEU A 26 -0.13 -3.11 -12.70
C LEU A 26 0.07 -4.31 -13.63
N SER A 27 -0.16 -5.53 -13.13
CA SER A 27 -0.07 -6.76 -13.91
C SER A 27 -1.22 -6.96 -14.90
N GLN A 28 -2.30 -6.19 -14.77
CA GLN A 28 -3.47 -6.25 -15.66
C GLN A 28 -3.46 -5.15 -16.75
N GLU A 29 -2.64 -4.11 -16.58
CA GLU A 29 -2.51 -3.06 -17.59
C GLU A 29 -1.97 -3.69 -18.89
N LYS A 30 -2.76 -3.63 -19.97
CA LYS A 30 -2.34 -4.17 -21.26
C LYS A 30 -1.09 -3.43 -21.73
N PRO A 31 -0.10 -4.14 -22.30
CA PRO A 31 0.96 -3.50 -23.05
C PRO A 31 0.31 -2.58 -24.09
N GLN A 32 0.64 -1.30 -24.03
CA GLN A 32 0.10 -0.28 -24.91
C GLN A 32 0.46 -0.67 -26.35
N GLU A 33 -0.52 -1.07 -27.16
CA GLU A 33 -0.35 -1.28 -28.60
C GLU A 33 -0.05 0.09 -29.24
N HIS A 34 1.22 0.50 -29.21
CA HIS A 34 1.68 1.62 -30.02
C HIS A 34 1.71 1.16 -31.48
N PRO A 35 0.90 1.75 -32.39
CA PRO A 35 1.06 1.49 -33.81
C PRO A 35 2.29 2.27 -34.29
N LEU A 36 3.45 1.61 -34.34
CA LEU A 36 4.66 2.17 -34.94
C LEU A 36 4.84 1.65 -36.37
N PRO A 37 5.21 2.53 -37.32
CA PRO A 37 5.20 2.22 -38.75
C PRO A 37 6.25 1.16 -39.11
N SER A 38 5.83 0.27 -40.00
CA SER A 38 6.49 -0.91 -40.51
C SER A 38 7.92 -0.66 -41.04
N THR A 39 8.90 -1.25 -40.35
CA THR A 39 10.23 -1.60 -40.90
C THR A 39 10.47 -3.10 -40.65
N GLN A 40 10.47 -3.90 -41.72
CA GLN A 40 10.40 -5.37 -41.69
C GLN A 40 11.58 -6.08 -41.00
N GLY A 41 12.72 -5.40 -40.78
CA GLY A 41 13.88 -5.97 -40.08
C GLY A 41 13.81 -5.92 -38.54
N THR A 42 12.97 -5.04 -37.99
CA THR A 42 12.90 -4.79 -36.53
C THR A 42 11.69 -5.48 -35.88
N GLN A 43 10.69 -5.86 -36.68
CA GLN A 43 9.43 -6.43 -36.17
C GLN A 43 9.59 -7.77 -35.47
N GLN A 44 10.48 -8.66 -35.95
CA GLN A 44 10.65 -9.98 -35.35
C GLN A 44 11.28 -9.91 -33.94
N GLN A 45 12.23 -8.97 -33.75
CA GLN A 45 12.84 -8.70 -32.45
C GLN A 45 11.86 -8.01 -31.50
N LEU A 46 11.03 -7.08 -32.00
CA LEU A 46 9.98 -6.42 -31.22
C LEU A 46 8.89 -7.41 -30.78
N THR A 47 8.48 -8.34 -31.65
CA THR A 47 7.51 -9.38 -31.31
C THR A 47 8.07 -10.36 -30.27
N ALA A 48 9.34 -10.74 -30.39
CA ALA A 48 10.00 -11.59 -29.39
C ALA A 48 10.14 -10.89 -28.02
N GLN A 49 10.48 -9.60 -28.02
CA GLN A 49 10.56 -8.79 -26.81
C GLN A 49 9.18 -8.66 -26.13
N HIS A 50 8.14 -8.36 -26.90
CA HIS A 50 6.77 -8.26 -26.39
C HIS A 50 6.24 -9.61 -25.86
N ALA A 51 6.61 -10.73 -26.49
CA ALA A 51 6.27 -12.05 -25.99
C ALA A 51 6.94 -12.36 -24.64
N LEU A 52 8.22 -11.99 -24.50
CA LEU A 52 8.97 -12.15 -23.25
C LEU A 52 8.40 -11.26 -22.12
N GLU A 53 8.04 -10.01 -22.44
CA GLU A 53 7.39 -9.09 -21.49
C GLU A 53 6.04 -9.62 -21.03
N LYS A 54 5.25 -10.16 -21.96
CA LYS A 54 3.97 -10.80 -21.65
C LYS A 54 4.16 -12.03 -20.76
N GLU A 55 5.11 -12.90 -21.06
CA GLU A 55 5.44 -14.08 -20.23
C GLU A 55 5.87 -13.65 -18.82
N THR A 56 6.69 -12.60 -18.71
CA THR A 56 7.13 -12.03 -17.44
C THR A 56 5.95 -11.49 -16.63
N LEU A 57 5.02 -10.78 -17.29
CA LEU A 57 3.81 -10.24 -16.66
C LEU A 57 2.88 -11.35 -16.16
N GLU A 58 2.71 -12.41 -16.95
CA GLU A 58 1.92 -13.59 -16.57
C GLU A 58 2.53 -14.29 -15.36
N LYS A 59 3.86 -14.44 -15.32
CA LYS A 59 4.57 -15.00 -14.17
C LYS A 59 4.39 -14.15 -12.91
N ILE A 60 4.54 -12.83 -13.02
CA ILE A 60 4.33 -11.90 -11.90
C ILE A 60 2.89 -11.99 -11.37
N LYS A 61 1.90 -12.05 -12.27
CA LYS A 61 0.49 -12.21 -11.89
C LYS A 61 0.27 -13.49 -11.07
N ILE A 62 0.84 -14.61 -11.50
CA ILE A 62 0.74 -15.90 -10.78
C ILE A 62 1.36 -15.77 -9.39
N GLU A 63 2.57 -15.21 -9.29
CA GLU A 63 3.25 -15.02 -8.00
C GLU A 63 2.45 -14.13 -7.03
N ILE A 64 1.81 -13.08 -7.54
CA ILE A 64 0.95 -12.20 -6.72
C ILE A 64 -0.28 -12.97 -6.21
N GLU A 65 -0.93 -13.76 -7.05
CA GLU A 65 -2.09 -14.59 -6.65
C GLU A 65 -1.69 -15.64 -5.60
N GLU A 66 -0.52 -16.26 -5.75
CA GLU A 66 0.02 -17.20 -4.77
C GLU A 66 0.36 -16.52 -3.44
N GLU A 67 1.01 -15.36 -3.46
CA GLU A 67 1.33 -14.59 -2.25
C GLU A 67 0.10 -14.07 -1.53
N LEU A 68 -0.95 -13.67 -2.26
CA LEU A 68 -2.23 -13.29 -1.66
C LEU A 68 -2.90 -14.47 -0.96
N LYS A 69 -2.87 -15.65 -1.56
CA LYS A 69 -3.40 -16.86 -0.92
C LYS A 69 -2.58 -17.25 0.32
N HIS A 70 -1.26 -17.17 0.24
CA HIS A 70 -0.40 -17.43 1.39
C HIS A 70 -0.66 -16.43 2.53
N LEU A 71 -0.88 -15.16 2.20
CA LEU A 71 -1.24 -14.14 3.18
C LEU A 71 -2.55 -14.47 3.92
N ASP A 72 -3.57 -14.99 3.23
CA ASP A 72 -4.81 -15.44 3.88
C ASP A 72 -4.54 -16.57 4.89
N GLU A 73 -3.68 -17.53 4.53
CA GLU A 73 -3.26 -18.61 5.42
C GLU A 73 -2.48 -18.07 6.65
N GLU A 74 -1.55 -17.14 6.45
CA GLU A 74 -0.80 -16.46 7.53
C GLU A 74 -1.73 -15.74 8.51
N ILE A 75 -2.74 -15.01 8.01
CA ILE A 75 -3.70 -14.28 8.83
C ILE A 75 -4.55 -15.24 9.67
N LEU A 76 -5.04 -16.32 9.07
CA LEU A 76 -5.84 -17.34 9.76
C LEU A 76 -5.07 -18.01 10.88
N GLU A 77 -3.80 -18.34 10.67
CA GLU A 77 -2.94 -18.91 11.71
C GLU A 77 -2.68 -17.90 12.84
N ALA A 78 -2.38 -16.65 12.47
CA ALA A 78 -2.06 -15.58 13.42
C ALA A 78 -3.25 -15.15 14.28
N PHE A 79 -4.50 -15.33 13.85
CA PHE A 79 -5.68 -14.96 14.63
C PHE A 79 -5.65 -15.54 16.05
N THR A 80 -5.27 -16.82 16.18
CA THR A 80 -5.25 -17.55 17.46
C THR A 80 -4.22 -17.01 18.46
N THR A 81 -3.13 -16.42 17.97
CA THR A 81 -2.00 -15.94 18.79
C THR A 81 -2.00 -14.43 18.97
N THR A 82 -2.49 -13.70 17.99
CA THR A 82 -2.40 -12.23 17.92
C THR A 82 -3.74 -11.53 18.17
N GLY A 83 -4.85 -12.25 17.99
CA GLY A 83 -6.21 -11.67 18.03
C GLY A 83 -6.50 -10.72 16.87
N PHE A 84 -5.65 -10.67 15.84
CA PHE A 84 -5.87 -9.84 14.66
C PHE A 84 -7.04 -10.37 13.83
N ASP A 85 -8.13 -9.62 13.79
CA ASP A 85 -9.32 -9.93 12.99
C ASP A 85 -9.34 -9.05 11.73
N CYS A 86 -9.07 -9.67 10.57
CA CYS A 86 -9.08 -8.98 9.28
C CYS A 86 -10.47 -8.41 8.93
N HIS A 87 -11.56 -8.93 9.51
CA HIS A 87 -12.91 -8.40 9.27
C HIS A 87 -13.15 -7.03 9.91
N THR A 88 -12.27 -6.59 10.81
CA THR A 88 -12.29 -5.24 11.38
C THR A 88 -11.44 -4.25 10.59
N SER A 89 -10.61 -4.74 9.65
CA SER A 89 -9.73 -3.89 8.88
C SER A 89 -10.49 -3.17 7.77
N PRO A 90 -10.30 -1.86 7.61
CA PRO A 90 -10.95 -1.08 6.55
C PRO A 90 -10.49 -1.47 5.15
N VAL A 91 -9.35 -2.15 5.02
CA VAL A 91 -8.79 -2.54 3.72
C VAL A 91 -9.19 -3.96 3.33
N PHE A 92 -9.21 -4.91 4.28
CA PHE A 92 -9.67 -6.28 4.03
C PHE A 92 -11.20 -6.40 4.03
N SER A 93 -11.91 -5.55 4.77
CA SER A 93 -13.36 -5.59 4.91
C SER A 93 -13.93 -4.17 4.91
N PRO A 94 -13.89 -3.49 3.75
CA PRO A 94 -14.40 -2.13 3.64
C PRO A 94 -15.90 -2.08 3.94
N ALA A 95 -16.34 -1.00 4.59
CA ALA A 95 -17.75 -0.80 4.93
C ALA A 95 -18.66 -0.70 3.69
N ASN A 96 -18.10 -0.32 2.55
CA ASN A 96 -18.73 -0.31 1.24
C ASN A 96 -17.98 -1.29 0.32
N PRO A 97 -18.63 -2.34 -0.22
CA PRO A 97 -17.97 -3.30 -1.10
C PRO A 97 -17.49 -2.70 -2.43
N GLU A 98 -18.05 -1.56 -2.84
CA GLU A 98 -17.64 -0.85 -4.06
C GLU A 98 -16.42 0.06 -3.85
N SER A 99 -15.96 0.24 -2.61
CA SER A 99 -14.80 1.07 -2.32
C SER A 99 -13.52 0.40 -2.77
N SER A 100 -12.68 1.13 -3.50
CA SER A 100 -11.36 0.65 -3.86
C SER A 100 -10.40 0.73 -2.66
N ILE A 101 -9.21 0.14 -2.80
CA ILE A 101 -8.18 0.23 -1.76
C ILE A 101 -7.75 1.69 -1.55
N GLU A 102 -7.67 2.47 -2.63
CA GLU A 102 -7.37 3.91 -2.58
C GLU A 102 -8.41 4.66 -1.72
N ASP A 103 -9.69 4.38 -1.93
CA ASP A 103 -10.77 5.00 -1.15
C ASP A 103 -10.63 4.65 0.33
N CYS A 104 -10.32 3.40 0.65
CA CYS A 104 -10.14 2.95 2.03
C CYS A 104 -8.97 3.66 2.70
N LEU A 105 -7.83 3.78 2.00
CA LEU A 105 -6.64 4.47 2.48
C LEU A 105 -6.89 5.98 2.64
N ALA A 106 -7.65 6.60 1.74
CA ALA A 106 -8.02 8.01 1.82
C ALA A 106 -8.90 8.28 3.06
N HIS A 107 -9.90 7.44 3.31
CA HIS A 107 -10.75 7.54 4.51
C HIS A 107 -9.94 7.35 5.80
N LEU A 108 -9.01 6.38 5.82
CA LEU A 108 -8.10 6.19 6.94
C LEU A 108 -7.23 7.44 7.18
N GLY A 109 -6.67 8.01 6.12
CA GLY A 109 -5.86 9.22 6.19
C GLY A 109 -6.64 10.43 6.71
N GLU A 110 -7.88 10.63 6.25
CA GLU A 110 -8.76 11.70 6.72
C GLU A 110 -9.08 11.53 8.21
N LYS A 111 -9.44 10.31 8.64
CA LYS A 111 -9.69 10.00 10.06
C LYS A 111 -8.47 10.33 10.92
N VAL A 112 -7.28 9.86 10.53
CA VAL A 112 -6.04 10.12 11.27
C VAL A 112 -5.73 11.63 11.32
N SER A 113 -5.93 12.35 10.22
CA SER A 113 -5.77 13.80 10.15
C SER A 113 -6.67 14.52 11.16
N GLN A 114 -7.94 14.14 11.23
CA GLN A 114 -8.91 14.71 12.17
C GLN A 114 -8.54 14.41 13.63
N GLU A 115 -8.19 13.16 13.95
CA GLU A 115 -7.82 12.73 15.31
C GLU A 115 -6.54 13.42 15.81
N LEU A 116 -5.56 13.62 14.93
CA LEU A 116 -4.28 14.24 15.28
C LEU A 116 -4.33 15.77 15.26
N LYS A 117 -5.33 16.40 14.65
CA LYS A 117 -5.40 17.85 14.42
C LYS A 117 -5.13 18.69 15.68
N GLU A 118 -5.84 18.42 16.77
CA GLU A 118 -5.67 19.18 18.01
C GLU A 118 -4.32 18.92 18.68
N HIS A 119 -3.86 17.67 18.66
CA HIS A 119 -2.58 17.26 19.23
C HIS A 119 -1.42 17.95 18.51
N LEU A 120 -1.44 17.95 17.18
CA LEU A 120 -0.47 18.64 16.35
C LEU A 120 -0.53 20.16 16.57
N HIS A 121 -1.73 20.73 16.67
CA HIS A 121 -1.88 22.16 16.97
C HIS A 121 -1.26 22.54 18.32
N LYS A 122 -1.54 21.78 19.39
CA LYS A 122 -0.95 21.99 20.72
C LYS A 122 0.57 21.84 20.71
N ALA A 123 1.08 20.81 20.02
CA ALA A 123 2.51 20.60 19.87
C ALA A 123 3.19 21.77 19.15
N LEU A 124 2.58 22.25 18.06
CA LEU A 124 3.05 23.41 17.31
C LEU A 124 3.06 24.68 18.17
N GLN A 125 1.99 24.96 18.92
CA GLN A 125 1.95 26.11 19.83
C GLN A 125 3.04 26.04 20.90
N SER A 126 3.30 24.86 21.46
CA SER A 126 4.36 24.64 22.45
C SER A 126 5.75 24.90 21.85
N LEU A 127 6.01 24.40 20.64
CA LEU A 127 7.26 24.64 19.92
C LEU A 127 7.47 26.13 19.63
N LEU A 128 6.47 26.82 19.13
CA LEU A 128 6.54 28.25 18.81
C LEU A 128 6.71 29.12 20.06
N SER A 129 6.07 28.75 21.17
CA SER A 129 6.18 29.47 22.45
C SER A 129 7.57 29.30 23.08
N ASN A 130 8.21 28.14 22.92
CA ASN A 130 9.56 27.89 23.42
C ASN A 130 10.65 28.61 22.61
N VAL A 131 10.43 28.90 21.33
CA VAL A 131 11.35 29.69 20.50
C VAL A 131 11.46 31.16 20.97
N GLY A 132 10.43 31.70 21.64
CA GLY A 132 10.41 33.08 22.12
C GLY A 132 11.23 33.36 23.39
N LEU A 133 11.51 32.34 24.21
CA LEU A 133 12.23 32.54 25.49
C LEU A 133 13.76 32.46 25.36
N THR A 134 14.29 32.01 24.22
CA THR A 134 15.74 31.94 23.99
C THR A 134 16.35 33.24 23.42
N SER A 135 15.55 34.27 23.10
CA SER A 135 16.05 35.56 22.58
C SER A 135 16.05 36.71 23.58
N ALA A 136 15.56 36.52 24.81
CA ALA A 136 15.43 37.58 25.82
C ALA A 136 16.55 37.56 26.89
N GLY A 137 17.68 36.92 26.60
CA GLY A 137 18.82 36.81 27.52
C GLY A 137 20.16 36.87 26.79
N ARG A 138 20.49 38.02 26.21
CA ARG A 138 21.86 38.45 25.91
C ARG A 138 21.94 39.96 25.86
#